data_AF-A0AAD9ALX1-F1
#
_entry.id   AF-A0AAD9ALX1-F1
#
_cell.length_a   1.000
_cell.length_b   1.000
_cell.length_c   1.000
_cell.angle_alpha   90.00
_cell.angle_beta   90.00
_cell.angle_gamma   90.00
#
_symmetry.space_group_name_H-M   'P 1'
#
loop_
_entity.id
_entity.type
_entity.pdbx_description
1 polymer ?
#
loop_
_entity_poly.entity_id
_entity_poly.type
_entity_poly.pdbx_seq_one_letter_code
_entity_poly.pdbx_strand_id
1 'polypeptide(L)'
;MFSLSSRFTEAPGVLRLAQNDLPGLAERFYRAASGELDHFEGSYRGVGMAEVQTAFLLAHYQYTYLPVGSASSQYSRAVRWAYTCNLHQVDNPRPEPRRDESDYTVDDEEKRCLWWALWAMDSFASQMSSVPPNIEDGSSSTLLPSCRLSELAIGNFPPSARRSLDGDREKNWYNPLPGETPGVKAQLVRLSATALAREMSSLIRLRQARPTIAVKDRLDRLERQWYCMILGLSPEFLSPEYSAADQSVEGHRLRLEALHLVHVTGLLSGIPPLRPLTMERDRWLDRNEASYNYETRWSNSISHALRIVALYQHGNWPSQAFLEGDAITLFPILWTAASFLSLALMRSGPVDATEKIALLDALDSVMIQLMQASRHWGIARRFLWIYSPLKPDAVEREEPKGSLDPTVEEDGVFRDDQNSEGDPSQMTSAWTGEDISSFIDWSGGNPNDQGSEWCGPETSYGL
;
A
#
# COMPACT_ATOMS: atom_id res chain seq x y z
N MET A 1 4.85 -17.59 -2.58
CA MET A 1 4.53 -18.04 -1.20
C MET A 1 5.76 -18.00 -0.30
N PHE A 2 6.73 -18.92 -0.43
CA PHE A 2 7.90 -19.00 0.48
C PHE A 2 8.73 -17.71 0.57
N SER A 3 8.90 -16.97 -0.53
CA SER A 3 9.58 -15.66 -0.53
C SER A 3 8.89 -14.63 0.39
N LEU A 4 7.56 -14.53 0.35
CA LEU A 4 6.80 -13.66 1.23
C LEU A 4 6.81 -14.19 2.67
N SER A 5 6.46 -15.46 2.87
CA SER A 5 6.34 -16.05 4.21
C SER A 5 7.66 -15.95 5.00
N SER A 6 8.81 -16.17 4.35
CA SER A 6 10.13 -16.06 4.99
C SER A 6 10.49 -14.64 5.44
N ARG A 7 9.82 -13.59 4.93
CA ARG A 7 10.02 -12.21 5.41
C ARG A 7 9.26 -11.89 6.69
N PHE A 8 8.12 -12.55 6.91
CA PHE A 8 7.20 -12.24 8.00
C PHE A 8 7.21 -13.28 9.12
N THR A 9 7.89 -14.42 8.92
CA THR A 9 7.95 -15.48 9.92
C THR A 9 9.21 -15.40 10.77
N GLU A 10 9.04 -15.41 12.09
CA GLU A 10 10.11 -15.53 13.08
C GLU A 10 10.20 -16.97 13.63
N ALA A 11 9.61 -17.95 12.93
CA ALA A 11 9.61 -19.33 13.39
C ALA A 11 11.05 -19.88 13.52
N PRO A 12 11.43 -20.51 14.66
CA PRO A 12 12.79 -20.99 14.89
C PRO A 12 13.32 -21.96 13.82
N GLY A 13 12.42 -22.73 13.20
CA GLY A 13 12.77 -23.60 12.06
C GLY A 13 13.22 -22.82 10.83
N VAL A 14 12.54 -21.71 10.52
CA VAL A 14 12.86 -20.87 9.36
C VAL A 14 14.12 -20.05 9.63
N LEU A 15 14.31 -19.55 10.85
CA LEU A 15 15.54 -18.86 11.26
C LEU A 15 16.78 -19.75 11.10
N ARG A 16 16.67 -21.03 11.48
CA ARG A 16 17.74 -22.01 11.26
C ARG A 16 18.01 -22.25 9.78
N LEU A 17 16.96 -22.43 8.97
CA LEU A 17 17.09 -22.58 7.51
C LEU A 17 17.74 -21.34 6.86
N ALA A 18 17.41 -20.16 7.36
CA ALA A 18 17.93 -18.90 6.88
C ALA A 18 19.37 -18.61 7.34
N GLN A 19 19.92 -19.39 8.27
CA GLN A 19 21.20 -19.09 8.92
C GLN A 19 21.21 -17.66 9.52
N ASN A 20 20.08 -17.25 10.10
CA ASN A 20 19.80 -15.89 10.58
C ASN A 20 19.77 -14.77 9.50
N ASP A 21 19.81 -15.11 8.21
CA ASP A 21 19.62 -14.18 7.09
C ASP A 21 18.26 -14.42 6.39
N LEU A 22 17.18 -14.04 7.09
CA LEU A 22 15.82 -14.10 6.53
C LEU A 22 15.67 -13.30 5.22
N PRO A 23 16.20 -12.06 5.09
CA PRO A 23 16.12 -11.31 3.85
C PRO A 23 16.79 -12.03 2.68
N GLY A 24 17.99 -12.61 2.88
CA GLY A 24 18.67 -13.37 1.85
C GLY A 24 17.96 -14.67 1.49
N LEU A 25 17.38 -15.38 2.45
CA LEU A 25 16.54 -16.56 2.17
C LEU A 25 15.32 -16.19 1.31
N ALA A 26 14.62 -15.12 1.70
CA ALA A 26 13.45 -14.63 0.98
C ALA A 26 13.80 -14.23 -0.45
N GLU A 27 14.95 -13.59 -0.65
CA GLU A 27 15.47 -13.19 -1.95
C GLU A 27 15.84 -14.38 -2.84
N ARG A 28 16.42 -15.45 -2.27
CA ARG A 28 16.68 -16.69 -3.01
C ARG A 28 15.38 -17.32 -3.55
N PHE A 29 14.36 -17.42 -2.70
CA PHE A 29 13.05 -17.92 -3.14
C PHE A 29 12.40 -17.02 -4.18
N TYR A 30 12.53 -15.70 -4.02
CA TYR A 30 12.01 -14.73 -4.98
C TYR A 30 12.68 -14.90 -6.35
N ARG A 31 14.01 -14.98 -6.41
CA ARG A 31 14.75 -15.14 -7.68
C ARG A 31 14.41 -16.44 -8.38
N ALA A 32 14.33 -17.55 -7.64
CA ALA A 32 13.93 -18.82 -8.20
C ALA A 32 12.53 -18.75 -8.83
N ALA A 33 11.54 -18.22 -8.08
CA ALA A 33 10.17 -18.09 -8.58
C ALA A 33 10.05 -17.10 -9.75
N SER A 34 10.80 -15.99 -9.74
CA SER A 34 10.83 -15.04 -10.87
C SER A 34 11.42 -15.69 -12.12
N GLY A 35 12.52 -16.43 -11.99
CA GLY A 35 13.14 -17.12 -13.14
C GLY A 35 12.22 -18.16 -13.78
N GLU A 36 11.49 -18.93 -12.97
CA GLU A 36 10.47 -19.87 -13.46
C GLU A 36 9.32 -19.14 -14.18
N LEU A 37 8.88 -18.01 -13.64
CA LEU A 37 7.82 -17.21 -14.25
C LEU A 37 8.23 -16.59 -15.59
N ASP A 38 9.47 -16.10 -15.68
CA ASP A 38 10.02 -15.53 -16.92
C ASP A 38 10.25 -16.65 -17.97
N HIS A 39 10.66 -17.86 -17.56
CA HIS A 39 10.73 -19.02 -18.45
C HIS A 39 9.36 -19.44 -18.99
N PHE A 40 8.33 -19.40 -18.14
CA PHE A 40 6.95 -19.65 -18.54
C PHE A 40 6.48 -18.65 -19.60
N GLU A 41 6.73 -17.36 -19.41
CA GLU A 41 6.34 -16.30 -20.36
C GLU A 41 6.97 -16.53 -21.75
N GLY A 42 8.20 -17.03 -21.81
CA GLY A 42 8.87 -17.40 -23.06
C GLY A 42 8.35 -18.69 -23.73
N SER A 43 7.54 -19.50 -23.04
CA SER A 43 7.17 -20.86 -23.46
C SER A 43 5.85 -20.96 -24.24
N TYR A 44 5.21 -19.83 -24.61
CA TYR A 44 3.91 -19.76 -25.31
C TYR A 44 2.76 -20.57 -24.65
N ARG A 45 2.82 -20.81 -23.34
CA ARG A 45 1.77 -21.52 -22.60
C ARG A 45 0.61 -20.56 -22.30
N GLY A 46 -0.61 -21.08 -22.25
CA GLY A 46 -1.78 -20.31 -21.83
C GLY A 46 -1.67 -19.94 -20.35
N VAL A 47 -1.97 -18.68 -20.01
CA VAL A 47 -1.91 -18.16 -18.64
C VAL A 47 -3.09 -18.70 -17.83
N GLY A 48 -2.80 -19.35 -16.71
CA GLY A 48 -3.78 -19.83 -15.74
C GLY A 48 -3.78 -19.03 -14.45
N MET A 49 -4.61 -19.49 -13.51
CA MET A 49 -4.77 -18.87 -12.19
C MET A 49 -3.46 -18.88 -11.39
N ALA A 50 -2.71 -19.98 -11.46
CA ALA A 50 -1.45 -20.15 -10.72
C ALA A 50 -0.38 -19.12 -11.14
N GLU A 51 -0.32 -18.79 -12.44
CA GLU A 51 0.61 -17.78 -12.95
C GLU A 51 0.22 -16.38 -12.51
N VAL A 52 -1.08 -16.06 -12.49
CA VAL A 52 -1.59 -14.78 -11.96
C VAL A 52 -1.25 -14.66 -10.47
N GLN A 53 -1.52 -15.70 -9.67
CA GLN A 53 -1.19 -15.74 -8.24
C GLN A 53 0.32 -15.59 -8.02
N THR A 54 1.14 -16.25 -8.82
CA THR A 54 2.61 -16.15 -8.73
C THR A 54 3.08 -14.74 -9.03
N ALA A 55 2.63 -14.14 -10.15
CA ALA A 55 2.96 -12.76 -10.50
C ALA A 55 2.51 -11.76 -9.42
N PHE A 56 1.30 -11.94 -8.87
CA PHE A 56 0.77 -11.12 -7.77
C PHE A 56 1.65 -11.20 -6.52
N LEU A 57 2.01 -12.42 -6.08
CA LEU A 57 2.85 -12.61 -4.89
C LEU A 57 4.28 -12.07 -5.09
N LEU A 58 4.85 -12.18 -6.29
CA LEU A 58 6.14 -11.60 -6.63
C LEU A 58 6.09 -10.06 -6.63
N ALA A 59 5.03 -9.48 -7.19
CA ALA A 59 4.79 -8.05 -7.12
C ALA A 59 4.70 -7.60 -5.65
N HIS A 60 3.89 -8.28 -4.84
CA HIS A 60 3.71 -7.96 -3.42
C HIS A 60 5.04 -8.00 -2.66
N TYR A 61 5.89 -9.00 -2.95
CA TYR A 61 7.24 -9.09 -2.41
C TYR A 61 8.10 -7.88 -2.77
N GLN A 62 8.09 -7.44 -4.02
CA GLN A 62 8.90 -6.28 -4.43
C GLN A 62 8.39 -4.97 -3.82
N TYR A 63 7.06 -4.79 -3.74
CA TYR A 63 6.46 -3.60 -3.13
C TYR A 63 6.85 -3.43 -1.66
N THR A 64 7.01 -4.52 -0.90
CA THR A 64 7.52 -4.43 0.48
C THR A 64 8.98 -3.97 0.54
N TYR A 65 9.80 -4.19 -0.48
CA TYR A 65 11.21 -3.78 -0.43
C TYR A 65 11.42 -2.32 -0.85
N LEU A 66 10.89 -1.97 -2.02
CA LEU A 66 10.87 -0.63 -2.58
C LEU A 66 9.87 -0.61 -3.75
N PRO A 67 8.88 0.30 -3.77
CA PRO A 67 8.01 0.51 -4.93
C PRO A 67 8.77 1.23 -6.05
N VAL A 68 9.66 0.52 -6.75
CA VAL A 68 10.36 0.98 -7.97
C VAL A 68 9.86 0.24 -9.21
N GLY A 69 10.32 0.66 -10.40
CA GLY A 69 9.83 0.21 -11.70
C GLY A 69 9.69 -1.32 -11.88
N SER A 70 10.53 -2.13 -11.23
CA SER A 70 10.39 -3.59 -11.25
C SER A 70 9.09 -4.08 -10.58
N ALA A 71 8.75 -3.54 -9.40
CA ALA A 71 7.53 -3.85 -8.68
C ALA A 71 6.29 -3.47 -9.51
N SER A 72 6.32 -2.27 -10.11
CA SER A 72 5.28 -1.80 -11.03
C SER A 72 5.13 -2.68 -12.28
N SER A 73 6.25 -3.15 -12.84
CA SER A 73 6.26 -4.05 -14.01
C SER A 73 5.65 -5.41 -13.68
N GLN A 74 6.08 -6.06 -12.57
CA GLN A 74 5.53 -7.34 -12.13
C GLN A 74 4.04 -7.24 -11.81
N TYR A 75 3.64 -6.14 -11.19
CA TYR A 75 2.23 -5.87 -10.91
C TYR A 75 1.42 -5.67 -12.20
N SER A 76 1.91 -4.86 -13.14
CA SER A 76 1.26 -4.64 -14.44
C SER A 76 1.17 -5.93 -15.26
N ARG A 77 2.15 -6.83 -15.14
CA ARG A 77 2.09 -8.20 -15.68
C ARG A 77 0.94 -9.00 -15.04
N ALA A 78 0.84 -9.02 -13.72
CA ALA A 78 -0.22 -9.71 -13.00
C ALA A 78 -1.63 -9.21 -13.41
N VAL A 79 -1.82 -7.90 -13.56
CA VAL A 79 -3.09 -7.30 -14.01
C VAL A 79 -3.46 -7.76 -15.42
N ARG A 80 -2.53 -7.69 -16.38
CA ARG A 80 -2.78 -8.13 -17.78
C ARG A 80 -3.14 -9.61 -17.84
N TRP A 81 -2.47 -10.44 -17.04
CA TRP A 81 -2.76 -11.86 -16.92
C TRP A 81 -4.12 -12.12 -16.27
N ALA A 82 -4.50 -11.36 -15.25
CA ALA A 82 -5.84 -11.43 -14.66
C ALA A 82 -6.95 -11.10 -15.65
N TYR A 83 -6.76 -10.08 -16.50
CA TYR A 83 -7.66 -9.79 -17.62
C TYR A 83 -7.72 -10.95 -18.61
N THR A 84 -6.56 -11.53 -18.97
CA THR A 84 -6.48 -12.71 -19.87
C THR A 84 -7.26 -13.90 -19.31
N CYS A 85 -7.21 -14.12 -18.00
CA CYS A 85 -7.97 -15.16 -17.31
C CYS A 85 -9.44 -14.78 -17.03
N ASN A 86 -9.90 -13.62 -17.51
CA ASN A 86 -11.25 -13.08 -17.28
C ASN A 86 -11.62 -12.93 -15.79
N LEU A 87 -10.65 -12.66 -14.92
CA LEU A 87 -10.91 -12.48 -13.48
C LEU A 87 -11.73 -11.23 -13.15
N HIS A 88 -11.79 -10.27 -14.08
CA HIS A 88 -12.66 -9.10 -14.00
C HIS A 88 -14.14 -9.42 -14.30
N GLN A 89 -14.43 -10.61 -14.84
CA GLN A 89 -15.77 -11.01 -15.30
C GLN A 89 -16.23 -12.36 -14.74
N VAL A 90 -15.81 -12.72 -13.51
CA VAL A 90 -16.17 -14.01 -12.89
C VAL A 90 -17.68 -14.21 -12.85
N ASP A 91 -18.42 -13.14 -12.54
CA ASP A 91 -19.87 -13.17 -12.35
C ASP A 91 -20.65 -12.58 -13.53
N ASN A 92 -20.00 -12.37 -14.67
CA ASN A 92 -20.68 -11.93 -15.88
C ASN A 92 -21.72 -13.00 -16.28
N PRO A 93 -23.01 -12.66 -16.44
CA PRO A 93 -24.00 -13.62 -16.91
C PRO A 93 -23.57 -14.13 -18.29
N ARG A 94 -23.03 -15.35 -18.32
CA ARG A 94 -22.84 -16.07 -19.58
C ARG A 94 -24.19 -16.19 -20.28
N PRO A 95 -24.24 -16.39 -21.60
CA PRO A 95 -25.49 -16.73 -22.31
C PRO A 95 -26.12 -18.08 -21.88
N GLU A 96 -25.53 -18.76 -20.91
CA GLU A 96 -26.06 -19.95 -20.24
C GLU A 96 -27.19 -19.57 -19.25
N PRO A 97 -28.11 -20.49 -18.93
CA PRO A 97 -29.19 -20.20 -17.98
C PRO A 97 -28.62 -19.65 -16.67
N ARG A 98 -29.32 -18.66 -16.08
CA ARG A 98 -28.98 -18.03 -14.79
C ARG A 98 -28.48 -19.10 -13.81
N ARG A 99 -27.22 -18.99 -13.38
CA ARG A 99 -26.67 -19.82 -12.29
C ARG A 99 -27.50 -19.60 -11.03
N ASP A 100 -27.95 -20.69 -10.42
CA ASP A 100 -28.59 -20.64 -9.11
C ASP A 100 -27.52 -20.40 -8.03
N GLU A 101 -27.93 -19.95 -6.83
CA GLU A 101 -26.99 -19.66 -5.72
C GLU A 101 -26.18 -20.89 -5.28
N SER A 102 -26.66 -22.10 -5.59
CA SER A 102 -25.96 -23.37 -5.35
C SER A 102 -24.84 -23.67 -6.35
N ASP A 103 -24.75 -22.92 -7.46
CA ASP A 103 -23.81 -23.21 -8.55
C ASP A 103 -22.46 -22.51 -8.38
N TYR A 104 -22.30 -21.67 -7.35
CA TYR A 104 -21.03 -21.01 -7.04
C TYR A 104 -20.05 -21.99 -6.42
N THR A 105 -18.87 -22.07 -7.03
CA THR A 105 -17.81 -22.99 -6.61
C THR A 105 -16.74 -22.27 -5.77
N VAL A 106 -15.95 -23.06 -5.02
CA VAL A 106 -14.74 -22.57 -4.34
C VAL A 106 -13.82 -21.83 -5.32
N ASP A 107 -13.69 -22.35 -6.54
CA ASP A 107 -12.87 -21.75 -7.60
C ASP A 107 -13.37 -20.36 -8.02
N ASP A 108 -14.68 -20.13 -8.03
CA ASP A 108 -15.25 -18.81 -8.36
C ASP A 108 -14.93 -17.81 -7.24
N GLU A 109 -15.04 -18.24 -5.98
CA GLU A 109 -14.73 -17.41 -4.82
C GLU A 109 -13.22 -17.10 -4.72
N GLU A 110 -12.35 -18.06 -5.05
CA GLU A 110 -10.90 -17.84 -5.13
C GLU A 110 -10.56 -16.81 -6.21
N LYS A 111 -11.22 -16.86 -7.37
CA LYS A 111 -11.05 -15.87 -8.45
C LYS A 111 -11.51 -14.48 -8.02
N ARG A 112 -12.66 -14.35 -7.34
CA ARG A 112 -13.12 -13.07 -6.76
C ARG A 112 -12.11 -12.53 -5.77
N CYS A 113 -11.62 -13.36 -4.85
CA CYS A 113 -10.62 -12.96 -3.87
C CYS A 113 -9.35 -12.43 -4.55
N LEU A 114 -8.84 -13.14 -5.55
CA LEU A 114 -7.65 -12.70 -6.29
C LEU A 114 -7.89 -11.41 -7.07
N TRP A 115 -9.04 -11.28 -7.74
CA TRP A 115 -9.41 -10.06 -8.46
C TRP A 115 -9.41 -8.83 -7.54
N TRP A 116 -10.10 -8.93 -6.41
CA TRP A 116 -10.18 -7.82 -5.46
C TRP A 116 -8.87 -7.55 -4.72
N ALA A 117 -8.02 -8.57 -4.52
CA ALA A 117 -6.66 -8.38 -4.02
C ALA A 117 -5.78 -7.64 -5.03
N LEU A 118 -5.85 -8.00 -6.32
CA LEU A 118 -5.18 -7.28 -7.40
C LEU A 118 -5.68 -5.84 -7.50
N TRP A 119 -6.99 -5.61 -7.46
CA TRP A 119 -7.58 -4.28 -7.52
C TRP A 119 -7.18 -3.40 -6.33
N ALA A 120 -7.14 -3.95 -5.12
CA ALA A 120 -6.68 -3.22 -3.93
C ALA A 120 -5.20 -2.83 -4.08
N MET A 121 -4.38 -3.76 -4.57
CA MET A 121 -2.96 -3.50 -4.83
C MET A 121 -2.74 -2.49 -5.96
N ASP A 122 -3.57 -2.47 -7.01
CA ASP A 122 -3.56 -1.45 -8.08
C ASP A 122 -3.78 -0.06 -7.49
N SER A 123 -4.79 0.02 -6.63
CA SER A 123 -5.21 1.24 -5.97
C SER A 123 -4.11 1.77 -5.07
N PHE A 124 -3.46 0.89 -4.33
CA PHE A 124 -2.30 1.22 -3.53
C PHE A 124 -1.12 1.68 -4.38
N ALA A 125 -0.74 0.89 -5.40
CA ALA A 125 0.39 1.17 -6.27
C ALA A 125 0.26 2.52 -6.98
N SER A 126 -0.93 2.80 -7.54
CA SER A 126 -1.26 4.05 -8.23
C SER A 126 -1.27 5.28 -7.31
N GLN A 127 -1.66 5.11 -6.05
CA GLN A 127 -1.56 6.16 -5.04
C GLN A 127 -0.10 6.46 -4.70
N MET A 128 0.70 5.42 -4.45
CA MET A 128 2.11 5.55 -4.08
C MET A 128 2.98 6.16 -5.16
N SER A 129 2.80 5.77 -6.42
CA SER A 129 3.59 6.28 -7.54
C SER A 129 2.97 7.53 -8.19
N SER A 130 1.81 7.98 -7.73
CA SER A 130 1.03 9.06 -8.35
C SER A 130 0.72 8.85 -9.83
N VAL A 131 0.66 7.59 -10.30
CA VAL A 131 0.28 7.25 -11.69
C VAL A 131 -1.20 6.84 -11.77
N PRO A 132 -1.85 6.96 -12.94
CA PRO A 132 -3.16 6.37 -13.14
C PRO A 132 -3.12 4.86 -12.90
N PRO A 133 -4.20 4.30 -12.33
CA PRO A 133 -4.26 2.86 -12.11
C PRO A 133 -4.39 2.06 -13.42
N ASN A 134 -4.01 0.77 -13.36
CA ASN A 134 -4.08 -0.13 -14.51
C ASN A 134 -5.46 -0.77 -14.69
N ILE A 135 -6.23 -0.94 -13.60
CA ILE A 135 -7.56 -1.56 -13.64
C ILE A 135 -8.63 -0.48 -13.86
N GLU A 136 -9.51 -0.67 -14.82
CA GLU A 136 -10.65 0.23 -15.03
C GLU A 136 -11.83 -0.20 -14.15
N ASP A 137 -12.31 0.69 -13.27
CA ASP A 137 -13.36 0.37 -12.28
C ASP A 137 -14.66 -0.10 -12.96
N GLY A 138 -15.08 0.55 -14.06
CA GLY A 138 -16.32 0.23 -14.78
C GLY A 138 -16.27 -1.06 -15.63
N SER A 139 -15.10 -1.71 -15.73
CA SER A 139 -14.92 -2.93 -16.53
C SER A 139 -15.21 -4.22 -15.74
N SER A 140 -15.36 -4.11 -14.41
CA SER A 140 -15.52 -5.27 -13.53
C SER A 140 -16.98 -5.66 -13.37
N SER A 141 -17.33 -6.89 -13.78
CA SER A 141 -18.59 -7.53 -13.41
C SER A 141 -18.41 -8.57 -12.31
N THR A 142 -17.23 -8.62 -11.68
CA THR A 142 -16.91 -9.53 -10.57
C THR A 142 -17.48 -8.99 -9.26
N LEU A 143 -18.26 -9.82 -8.59
CA LEU A 143 -18.85 -9.53 -7.28
C LEU A 143 -17.79 -9.53 -6.19
N LEU A 144 -18.10 -8.88 -5.09
CA LEU A 144 -17.25 -8.85 -3.90
C LEU A 144 -17.14 -10.26 -3.29
N PRO A 145 -16.01 -10.58 -2.64
CA PRO A 145 -15.87 -11.86 -1.96
C PRO A 145 -16.91 -11.98 -0.86
N SER A 146 -17.52 -13.15 -0.78
CA SER A 146 -18.55 -13.52 0.20
C SER A 146 -17.94 -14.07 1.49
N CYS A 147 -16.64 -14.38 1.50
CA CYS A 147 -15.88 -14.78 2.68
C CYS A 147 -14.47 -14.21 2.69
N ARG A 148 -13.76 -14.43 3.80
CA ARG A 148 -12.32 -14.20 3.87
C ARG A 148 -11.55 -15.35 3.21
N LEU A 149 -10.34 -15.06 2.74
CA LEU A 149 -9.43 -16.10 2.22
C LEU A 149 -9.11 -17.19 3.27
N SER A 150 -9.03 -16.82 4.55
CA SER A 150 -8.83 -17.77 5.67
C SER A 150 -10.02 -18.73 5.84
N GLU A 151 -11.24 -18.22 5.67
CA GLU A 151 -12.48 -19.00 5.72
C GLU A 151 -12.63 -19.89 4.48
N LEU A 152 -12.26 -19.39 3.30
CA LEU A 152 -12.21 -20.15 2.05
C LEU A 152 -11.25 -21.34 2.14
N ALA A 153 -10.05 -21.13 2.72
CA ALA A 153 -9.02 -22.15 2.85
C ALA A 153 -9.44 -23.36 3.71
N ILE A 154 -10.37 -23.17 4.66
CA ILE A 154 -10.94 -24.24 5.49
C ILE A 154 -12.25 -24.81 4.92
N GLY A 155 -12.66 -24.37 3.72
CA GLY A 155 -13.88 -24.83 3.05
C GLY A 155 -15.17 -24.22 3.58
N ASN A 156 -15.09 -23.18 4.41
CA ASN A 156 -16.25 -22.48 4.97
C ASN A 156 -16.53 -21.21 4.15
N PHE A 157 -17.24 -21.33 3.04
CA PHE A 157 -17.72 -20.16 2.29
C PHE A 157 -19.25 -20.11 2.29
N PRO A 158 -19.86 -18.98 2.67
CA PRO A 158 -21.30 -18.80 2.61
C PRO A 158 -21.76 -18.65 1.15
N PRO A 159 -23.05 -18.82 0.86
CA PRO A 159 -23.61 -18.50 -0.46
C PRO A 159 -23.30 -17.04 -0.84
N SER A 160 -23.16 -16.80 -2.14
CA SER A 160 -22.65 -15.53 -2.66
C SER A 160 -23.47 -14.34 -2.18
N ALA A 161 -22.86 -13.46 -1.37
CA ALA A 161 -23.40 -12.13 -1.13
C ALA A 161 -23.28 -11.38 -2.45
N ARG A 162 -24.41 -11.16 -3.15
CA ARG A 162 -24.46 -10.54 -4.48
C ARG A 162 -24.15 -9.04 -4.44
N ARG A 163 -23.02 -8.67 -3.85
CA ARG A 163 -22.55 -7.29 -3.73
C ARG A 163 -21.61 -6.96 -4.88
N SER A 164 -21.86 -5.80 -5.49
CA SER A 164 -20.94 -5.18 -6.43
C SER A 164 -20.51 -3.85 -5.86
N LEU A 165 -19.25 -3.48 -6.07
CA LEU A 165 -18.69 -2.23 -5.57
C LEU A 165 -19.46 -1.00 -6.11
N ASP A 166 -19.87 -1.02 -7.38
CA ASP A 166 -20.59 0.10 -8.00
C ASP A 166 -22.07 0.14 -7.59
N GLY A 167 -22.73 -1.02 -7.49
CA GLY A 167 -24.14 -1.09 -7.10
C GLY A 167 -24.39 -0.67 -5.65
N ASP A 168 -23.43 -0.94 -4.77
CA ASP A 168 -23.55 -0.66 -3.33
C ASP A 168 -23.22 0.81 -3.01
N ARG A 169 -22.35 1.48 -3.78
CA ARG A 169 -21.93 2.89 -3.55
C ARG A 169 -23.09 3.88 -3.40
N GLU A 170 -24.25 3.59 -3.99
CA GLU A 170 -25.42 4.48 -4.00
C GLU A 170 -26.56 4.06 -3.05
N LYS A 171 -26.56 2.83 -2.49
CA LYS A 171 -27.70 2.28 -1.74
C LYS A 171 -27.26 1.41 -0.56
N ASN A 172 -27.63 1.79 0.67
CA ASN A 172 -27.67 0.93 1.86
C ASN A 172 -26.46 -0.03 2.07
N TRP A 173 -25.27 0.33 1.58
CA TRP A 173 -24.12 -0.57 1.51
C TRP A 173 -23.64 -1.06 2.88
N TYR A 174 -23.96 -0.34 3.94
CA TYR A 174 -23.60 -0.68 5.32
C TYR A 174 -24.58 -1.64 6.01
N ASN A 175 -25.75 -1.90 5.42
CA ASN A 175 -26.71 -2.83 5.99
C ASN A 175 -26.19 -4.26 5.81
N PRO A 176 -26.09 -5.05 6.90
CA PRO A 176 -25.68 -6.44 6.79
C PRO A 176 -26.71 -7.22 5.97
N LEU A 177 -26.25 -8.00 5.01
CA LEU A 177 -27.09 -8.98 4.35
C LEU A 177 -27.22 -10.24 5.24
N PRO A 178 -28.32 -10.99 5.14
CA PRO A 178 -28.48 -12.23 5.89
C PRO A 178 -27.29 -13.18 5.64
N GLY A 179 -26.64 -13.63 6.72
CA GLY A 179 -25.51 -14.55 6.63
C GLY A 179 -24.13 -13.90 6.51
N GLU A 180 -24.03 -12.57 6.45
CA GLU A 180 -22.73 -11.90 6.41
C GLU A 180 -22.00 -11.94 7.75
N THR A 181 -20.72 -12.34 7.71
CA THR A 181 -19.86 -12.24 8.87
C THR A 181 -19.38 -10.79 9.07
N PRO A 182 -19.05 -10.38 10.30
CA PRO A 182 -18.41 -9.09 10.58
C PRO A 182 -17.12 -8.87 9.77
N GLY A 183 -16.44 -9.96 9.41
CA GLY A 183 -15.29 -9.95 8.51
C GLY A 183 -15.58 -9.48 7.11
N VAL A 184 -16.62 -10.03 6.51
CA VAL A 184 -17.07 -9.64 5.17
C VAL A 184 -17.47 -8.17 5.19
N LYS A 185 -18.16 -7.72 6.25
CA LYS A 185 -18.48 -6.30 6.44
C LYS A 185 -17.22 -5.43 6.52
N ALA A 186 -16.23 -5.81 7.32
CA ALA A 186 -14.96 -5.07 7.42
C ALA A 186 -14.23 -5.01 6.08
N GLN A 187 -14.17 -6.12 5.34
CA GLN A 187 -13.58 -6.21 4.01
C GLN A 187 -14.32 -5.32 2.99
N LEU A 188 -15.65 -5.28 3.03
CA LEU A 188 -16.46 -4.39 2.21
C LEU A 188 -16.11 -2.92 2.48
N VAL A 189 -16.14 -2.50 3.75
CA VAL A 189 -15.79 -1.13 4.14
C VAL A 189 -14.37 -0.80 3.69
N ARG A 190 -13.43 -1.74 3.82
CA ARG A 190 -12.04 -1.59 3.37
C ARG A 190 -11.96 -1.34 1.86
N LEU A 191 -12.66 -2.13 1.05
CA LEU A 191 -12.68 -1.97 -0.42
C LEU A 191 -13.39 -0.66 -0.83
N SER A 192 -14.52 -0.32 -0.20
CA SER A 192 -15.20 0.96 -0.43
C SER A 192 -14.33 2.17 -0.08
N ALA A 193 -13.63 2.12 1.07
CA ALA A 193 -12.70 3.16 1.47
C ALA A 193 -11.50 3.25 0.50
N THR A 194 -10.98 2.11 0.03
CA THR A 194 -9.93 2.06 -0.99
C THR A 194 -10.40 2.71 -2.30
N ALA A 195 -11.65 2.50 -2.69
CA ALA A 195 -12.22 3.07 -3.92
C ALA A 195 -12.35 4.59 -3.82
N LEU A 196 -12.80 5.09 -2.66
CA LEU A 196 -12.83 6.52 -2.39
C LEU A 196 -11.42 7.13 -2.36
N ALA A 197 -10.45 6.48 -1.71
CA ALA A 197 -9.06 6.92 -1.66
C ALA A 197 -8.43 7.02 -3.06
N ARG A 198 -8.67 5.99 -3.90
CA ARG A 198 -8.22 5.92 -5.30
C ARG A 198 -8.81 7.05 -6.13
N GLU A 199 -10.12 7.26 -6.08
CA GLU A 199 -10.77 8.34 -6.83
C GLU A 199 -10.35 9.72 -6.32
N MET A 200 -10.25 9.90 -5.00
CA MET A 200 -9.80 11.14 -4.37
C MET A 200 -8.39 11.51 -4.84
N SER A 201 -7.47 10.55 -4.80
CA SER A 201 -6.09 10.73 -5.26
C SER A 201 -6.03 11.08 -6.75
N SER A 202 -6.82 10.38 -7.58
CA SER A 202 -6.92 10.67 -9.01
C SER A 202 -7.41 12.09 -9.29
N LEU A 203 -8.46 12.53 -8.59
CA LEU A 203 -9.01 13.88 -8.72
C LEU A 203 -8.08 14.95 -8.17
N ILE A 204 -7.35 14.70 -7.08
CA ILE A 204 -6.33 15.61 -6.56
C ILE A 204 -5.22 15.82 -7.57
N ARG A 205 -4.69 14.74 -8.17
CA ARG A 205 -3.69 14.83 -9.24
C ARG A 205 -4.23 15.58 -10.45
N LEU A 206 -5.45 15.24 -10.89
CA LEU A 206 -6.10 15.91 -12.02
C LEU A 206 -6.31 17.40 -11.73
N ARG A 207 -6.68 17.77 -10.50
CA ARG A 207 -6.78 19.16 -10.05
C ARG A 207 -5.43 19.87 -10.11
N GLN A 208 -4.34 19.21 -9.73
CA GLN A 208 -2.99 19.78 -9.79
C GLN A 208 -2.51 19.97 -11.24
N ALA A 209 -2.77 19.00 -12.12
CA ALA A 209 -2.36 19.05 -13.52
C ALA A 209 -3.25 19.99 -14.36
N ARG A 210 -4.56 19.94 -14.15
CA ARG A 210 -5.58 20.70 -14.89
C ARG A 210 -6.71 21.13 -13.93
N PRO A 211 -6.53 22.24 -13.19
CA PRO A 211 -7.56 22.71 -12.30
C PRO A 211 -8.78 23.15 -13.13
N THR A 212 -9.96 22.57 -12.89
CA THR A 212 -11.23 22.94 -13.53
C THR A 212 -12.38 22.88 -12.53
N ILE A 213 -13.46 23.62 -12.81
CA ILE A 213 -14.69 23.61 -11.98
C ILE A 213 -15.29 22.19 -11.91
N ALA A 214 -15.30 21.47 -13.03
CA ALA A 214 -15.80 20.10 -13.07
C ALA A 214 -15.03 19.13 -12.14
N VAL A 215 -13.72 19.31 -12.00
CA VAL A 215 -12.90 18.51 -11.06
C VAL A 215 -13.23 18.87 -9.61
N LYS A 216 -13.45 20.16 -9.31
CA LYS A 216 -13.88 20.60 -7.98
C LYS A 216 -15.24 20.03 -7.60
N ASP A 217 -16.23 20.10 -8.49
CA ASP A 217 -17.56 19.56 -8.23
C ASP A 217 -17.53 18.04 -7.99
N ARG A 218 -16.62 17.33 -8.67
CA ARG A 218 -16.39 15.90 -8.45
C ARG A 218 -15.77 15.63 -7.08
N LEU A 219 -14.76 16.41 -6.67
CA LEU A 219 -14.17 16.31 -5.33
C LEU A 219 -15.21 16.56 -4.24
N ASP A 220 -16.03 17.60 -4.38
CA ASP A 220 -17.07 17.92 -3.40
C ASP A 220 -18.14 16.81 -3.30
N ARG A 221 -18.50 16.16 -4.41
CA ARG A 221 -19.38 14.99 -4.40
C ARG A 221 -18.73 13.80 -3.71
N LEU A 222 -17.46 13.54 -3.99
CA LEU A 222 -16.71 12.43 -3.41
C LEU A 222 -16.53 12.62 -1.90
N GLU A 223 -16.27 13.85 -1.46
CA GLU A 223 -16.20 14.22 -0.04
C GLU A 223 -17.54 13.95 0.67
N ARG A 224 -18.68 14.31 0.06
CA ARG A 224 -20.01 13.98 0.59
C ARG A 224 -20.25 12.47 0.66
N GLN A 225 -19.86 11.71 -0.36
CA GLN A 225 -19.97 10.25 -0.36
C GLN A 225 -19.15 9.64 0.79
N TRP A 226 -17.95 10.15 1.02
CA TRP A 226 -17.12 9.74 2.15
C TRP A 226 -17.75 10.08 3.51
N TYR A 227 -18.35 11.25 3.69
CA TYR A 227 -19.10 11.57 4.91
C TYR A 227 -20.30 10.65 5.11
N CYS A 228 -21.09 10.41 4.06
CA CYS A 228 -22.20 9.45 4.11
C CYS A 228 -21.71 8.05 4.47
N MET A 229 -20.52 7.66 3.98
CA MET A 229 -19.91 6.38 4.32
C MET A 229 -19.66 6.29 5.83
N ILE A 230 -19.00 7.30 6.42
CA ILE A 230 -18.70 7.32 7.86
C ILE A 230 -19.97 7.34 8.71
N LEU A 231 -20.97 8.15 8.32
CA LEU A 231 -22.24 8.25 9.05
C LEU A 231 -23.07 6.95 9.02
N GLY A 232 -22.87 6.12 8.00
CA GLY A 232 -23.50 4.80 7.90
C GLY A 232 -22.81 3.71 8.73
N LEU A 233 -21.59 3.94 9.22
CA LEU A 233 -20.88 2.99 10.06
C LEU A 233 -21.43 3.01 11.49
N SER A 234 -21.50 1.82 12.11
CA SER A 234 -21.99 1.73 13.50
C SER A 234 -20.94 2.28 14.47
N PRO A 235 -21.35 2.77 15.66
CA PRO A 235 -20.41 3.23 16.68
C PRO A 235 -19.41 2.15 17.09
N GLU A 236 -19.83 0.88 17.15
CA GLU A 236 -18.92 -0.23 17.46
C GLU A 236 -17.88 -0.43 16.36
N PHE A 237 -18.22 -0.14 15.09
CA PHE A 237 -17.28 -0.26 13.99
C PHE A 237 -16.19 0.83 14.07
N LEU A 238 -16.58 2.04 14.45
CA LEU A 238 -15.70 3.22 14.58
C LEU A 238 -14.83 3.20 15.84
N SER A 239 -15.18 2.40 16.85
CA SER A 239 -14.40 2.28 18.08
C SER A 239 -13.05 1.60 17.81
N PRO A 240 -11.90 2.13 18.23
CA PRO A 240 -10.61 1.46 18.04
C PRO A 240 -10.45 0.20 18.91
N GLU A 241 -11.30 0.02 19.91
CA GLU A 241 -11.21 -1.09 20.86
C GLU A 241 -11.61 -2.43 20.23
N TYR A 242 -11.04 -3.52 20.75
CA TYR A 242 -11.48 -4.87 20.38
C TYR A 242 -12.94 -5.06 20.74
N SER A 243 -13.76 -5.41 19.74
CA SER A 243 -15.18 -5.65 19.93
C SER A 243 -15.48 -7.13 19.85
N ALA A 244 -16.36 -7.63 20.71
CA ALA A 244 -16.91 -8.98 20.56
C ALA A 244 -17.60 -9.17 19.19
N ALA A 245 -18.07 -8.07 18.58
CA ALA A 245 -18.62 -8.07 17.23
C ALA A 245 -17.59 -8.43 16.15
N ASP A 246 -16.28 -8.33 16.41
CA ASP A 246 -15.25 -8.69 15.43
C ASP A 246 -15.08 -10.21 15.27
N GLN A 247 -15.59 -10.99 16.24
CA GLN A 247 -15.56 -12.46 16.34
C GLN A 247 -14.16 -13.12 16.33
N SER A 248 -13.12 -12.42 15.87
CA SER A 248 -11.77 -12.94 15.63
C SER A 248 -10.74 -11.81 15.62
N VAL A 249 -9.48 -12.14 15.93
CA VAL A 249 -8.33 -11.21 15.83
C VAL A 249 -8.18 -10.68 14.39
N GLU A 250 -8.36 -11.55 13.40
CA GLU A 250 -8.32 -11.16 11.98
C GLU A 250 -9.45 -10.20 11.61
N GLY A 251 -10.66 -10.39 12.17
CA GLY A 251 -11.79 -9.48 11.95
C GLY A 251 -11.52 -8.10 12.51
N HIS A 252 -10.96 -8.05 13.72
CA HIS A 252 -10.54 -6.79 14.34
C HIS A 252 -9.47 -6.08 13.50
N ARG A 253 -8.45 -6.82 13.02
CA ARG A 253 -7.40 -6.31 12.12
C ARG A 253 -7.99 -5.70 10.85
N LEU A 254 -8.87 -6.42 10.14
CA LEU A 254 -9.49 -5.93 8.91
C LEU A 254 -10.31 -4.66 9.15
N ARG A 255 -11.01 -4.58 10.28
CA ARG A 255 -11.76 -3.39 10.67
C ARG A 255 -10.83 -2.20 10.92
N LEU A 256 -9.72 -2.40 11.63
CA LEU A 256 -8.72 -1.36 11.84
C LEU A 256 -8.07 -0.92 10.54
N GLU A 257 -7.71 -1.83 9.63
CA GLU A 257 -7.23 -1.49 8.28
C GLU A 257 -8.25 -0.66 7.48
N ALA A 258 -9.54 -0.99 7.60
CA ALA A 258 -10.60 -0.19 7.00
C ALA A 258 -10.64 1.22 7.60
N LEU A 259 -10.55 1.38 8.92
CA LEU A 259 -10.51 2.70 9.58
C LEU A 259 -9.28 3.53 9.16
N HIS A 260 -8.12 2.90 9.00
CA HIS A 260 -6.93 3.56 8.44
C HIS A 260 -7.20 4.15 7.06
N LEU A 261 -7.79 3.36 6.16
CA LEU A 261 -8.15 3.81 4.81
C LEU A 261 -9.22 4.91 4.82
N VAL A 262 -10.21 4.80 5.71
CA VAL A 262 -11.24 5.84 5.90
C VAL A 262 -10.60 7.17 6.33
N HIS A 263 -9.71 7.15 7.32
CA HIS A 263 -9.08 8.36 7.85
C HIS A 263 -8.02 8.93 6.91
N VAL A 264 -7.22 8.11 6.22
CA VAL A 264 -6.27 8.63 5.23
C VAL A 264 -7.00 9.28 4.06
N THR A 265 -8.16 8.76 3.64
CA THR A 265 -8.98 9.39 2.61
C THR A 265 -9.45 10.79 3.03
N GLY A 266 -9.90 10.94 4.28
CA GLY A 266 -10.27 12.24 4.85
C GLY A 266 -9.08 13.18 5.03
N LEU A 267 -7.91 12.64 5.34
CA LEU A 267 -6.65 13.40 5.38
C LEU A 267 -6.30 13.95 3.98
N LEU A 268 -6.39 13.12 2.94
CA LEU A 268 -6.09 13.52 1.57
C LEU A 268 -7.10 14.55 1.02
N SER A 269 -8.38 14.49 1.41
CA SER A 269 -9.42 15.41 0.92
C SER A 269 -9.20 16.87 1.33
N GLY A 270 -8.52 17.09 2.46
CA GLY A 270 -8.22 18.42 2.98
C GLY A 270 -6.95 19.05 2.40
N ILE A 271 -6.22 18.38 1.51
CA ILE A 271 -5.02 18.93 0.86
C ILE A 271 -5.41 20.15 0.01
N PRO A 272 -4.84 21.35 0.28
CA PRO A 272 -5.08 22.52 -0.55
C PRO A 272 -4.41 22.35 -1.94
N PRO A 273 -4.98 22.96 -3.00
CA PRO A 273 -4.35 22.93 -4.31
C PRO A 273 -3.02 23.71 -4.30
N LEU A 274 -1.94 23.10 -4.80
CA LEU A 274 -0.63 23.77 -4.96
C LEU A 274 -0.69 24.95 -5.94
N ARG A 275 -1.61 24.89 -6.91
CA ARG A 275 -1.91 25.96 -7.86
C ARG A 275 -3.42 26.23 -7.81
N PRO A 276 -3.89 27.28 -7.12
CA PRO A 276 -5.31 27.63 -7.14
C PRO A 276 -5.75 27.95 -8.58
N LEU A 277 -7.02 27.66 -8.90
CA LEU A 277 -7.65 28.10 -10.16
C LEU A 277 -7.45 29.61 -10.34
N THR A 278 -7.34 30.12 -11.56
CA THR A 278 -7.25 31.58 -11.81
C THR A 278 -8.44 32.34 -11.20
N MET A 279 -9.61 31.71 -11.14
CA MET A 279 -10.81 32.22 -10.46
C MET A 279 -10.76 32.09 -8.93
N GLU A 280 -10.02 31.10 -8.40
CA GLU A 280 -9.69 31.04 -6.98
C GLU A 280 -8.61 32.04 -6.61
N ARG A 281 -7.72 32.46 -7.53
CA ARG A 281 -6.73 33.53 -7.34
C ARG A 281 -7.39 34.87 -7.05
N ASP A 282 -8.51 35.18 -7.72
CA ASP A 282 -9.26 36.41 -7.47
C ASP A 282 -10.03 36.35 -6.13
N ARG A 283 -10.52 35.17 -5.72
CA ARG A 283 -11.00 34.92 -4.34
C ARG A 283 -9.86 34.83 -3.30
N TRP A 284 -8.64 34.54 -3.73
CA TRP A 284 -7.43 34.47 -2.91
C TRP A 284 -7.02 35.87 -2.44
N LEU A 285 -7.29 36.87 -3.29
CA LEU A 285 -7.14 38.28 -2.96
C LEU A 285 -8.24 38.78 -2.01
N ASP A 286 -9.40 38.11 -1.99
CA ASP A 286 -10.46 38.30 -0.99
C ASP A 286 -10.10 37.50 0.28
N ARG A 287 -9.06 37.99 0.98
CA ARG A 287 -8.27 37.28 2.01
C ARG A 287 -9.06 36.60 3.14
N ASN A 288 -10.34 36.93 3.34
CA ASN A 288 -11.08 36.49 4.52
C ASN A 288 -11.83 35.15 4.33
N GLU A 289 -12.51 34.92 3.20
CA GLU A 289 -13.32 33.69 3.02
C GLU A 289 -12.50 32.50 2.52
N ALA A 290 -11.59 32.72 1.57
CA ALA A 290 -10.78 31.64 1.02
C ALA A 290 -9.78 31.10 2.06
N SER A 291 -9.14 31.99 2.82
CA SER A 291 -8.18 31.61 3.87
C SER A 291 -8.84 30.78 4.97
N TYR A 292 -10.04 31.15 5.41
CA TYR A 292 -10.79 30.42 6.44
C TYR A 292 -11.17 29.00 5.99
N ASN A 293 -11.58 28.83 4.73
CA ASN A 293 -11.93 27.52 4.19
C ASN A 293 -10.70 26.59 4.11
N TYR A 294 -9.55 27.10 3.68
CA TYR A 294 -8.32 26.30 3.62
C TYR A 294 -7.75 25.96 4.99
N GLU A 295 -7.79 26.90 5.94
CA GLU A 295 -7.37 26.62 7.31
C GLU A 295 -8.26 25.56 7.97
N THR A 296 -9.58 25.62 7.73
CA THR A 296 -10.52 24.59 8.17
C THR A 296 -10.21 23.23 7.54
N ARG A 297 -9.96 23.18 6.22
CA ARG A 297 -9.60 21.94 5.51
C ARG A 297 -8.27 21.35 6.00
N TRP A 298 -7.27 22.20 6.24
CA TRP A 298 -6.00 21.78 6.82
C TRP A 298 -6.19 21.24 8.24
N SER A 299 -6.93 21.95 9.09
CA SER A 299 -7.26 21.50 10.45
C SER A 299 -7.99 20.15 10.44
N ASN A 300 -8.94 19.94 9.52
CA ASN A 300 -9.59 18.65 9.31
C ASN A 300 -8.59 17.55 8.92
N SER A 301 -7.60 17.86 8.06
CA SER A 301 -6.55 16.91 7.68
C SER A 301 -5.71 16.49 8.89
N ILE A 302 -5.35 17.43 9.75
CA ILE A 302 -4.64 17.16 11.01
C ILE A 302 -5.52 16.35 11.97
N SER A 303 -6.81 16.66 12.07
CA SER A 303 -7.77 15.87 12.86
C SER A 303 -7.82 14.41 12.39
N HIS A 304 -7.76 14.16 11.07
CA HIS A 304 -7.67 12.82 10.54
C HIS A 304 -6.34 12.12 10.82
N ALA A 305 -5.21 12.83 10.75
CA ALA A 305 -3.93 12.30 11.18
C ALA A 305 -3.97 11.88 12.65
N LEU A 306 -4.52 12.72 13.53
CA LEU A 306 -4.71 12.42 14.95
C LEU A 306 -5.63 11.22 15.16
N ARG A 307 -6.70 11.06 14.37
CA ARG A 307 -7.57 9.87 14.43
C ARG A 307 -6.84 8.59 14.04
N ILE A 308 -5.94 8.63 13.06
CA ILE A 308 -5.07 7.49 12.73
C ILE A 308 -4.21 7.13 13.94
N VAL A 309 -3.62 8.11 14.62
CA VAL A 309 -2.82 7.87 15.83
C VAL A 309 -3.67 7.33 16.99
N ALA A 310 -4.88 7.86 17.16
CA ALA A 310 -5.82 7.44 18.20
C ALA A 310 -6.19 5.96 18.10
N LEU A 311 -6.17 5.38 16.89
CA LEU A 311 -6.36 3.94 16.71
C LEU A 311 -5.33 3.14 17.52
N TYR A 312 -4.11 3.64 17.68
CA TYR A 312 -3.02 2.96 18.40
C TYR A 312 -2.95 3.31 19.88
N GLN A 313 -3.28 4.54 20.25
CA GLN A 313 -3.24 4.99 21.65
C GLN A 313 -4.39 4.42 22.48
N HIS A 314 -5.56 4.24 21.86
CA HIS A 314 -6.78 3.79 22.54
C HIS A 314 -7.24 2.41 22.09
N GLY A 315 -6.67 1.86 21.01
CA GLY A 315 -6.93 0.49 20.62
C GLY A 315 -6.24 -0.47 21.58
N ASN A 316 -6.99 -1.37 22.19
CA ASN A 316 -6.41 -2.58 22.78
C ASN A 316 -5.98 -3.51 21.65
N TRP A 317 -4.91 -3.17 20.93
CA TRP A 317 -4.35 -4.02 19.88
C TRP A 317 -3.84 -5.30 20.54
N PRO A 318 -4.38 -6.49 20.21
CA PRO A 318 -3.65 -7.72 20.48
C PRO A 318 -2.30 -7.57 19.77
N SER A 319 -1.18 -7.79 20.47
CA SER A 319 0.16 -7.71 19.88
C SER A 319 0.29 -8.53 18.58
N GLN A 320 -0.48 -9.62 18.48
CA GLN A 320 -0.62 -10.45 17.29
C GLN A 320 -1.30 -9.75 16.11
N ALA A 321 -2.35 -8.94 16.33
CA ALA A 321 -3.07 -8.25 15.26
C ALA A 321 -2.21 -7.22 14.52
N PHE A 322 -1.27 -6.60 15.23
CA PHE A 322 -0.32 -5.64 14.65
C PHE A 322 0.79 -6.35 13.86
N LEU A 323 1.32 -7.46 14.40
CA LEU A 323 2.33 -8.28 13.70
C LEU A 323 1.78 -8.92 12.42
N GLU A 324 0.48 -9.17 12.36
CA GLU A 324 -0.22 -9.78 11.23
C GLU A 324 -0.88 -8.75 10.28
N GLY A 325 -0.77 -7.45 10.59
CA GLY A 325 -1.25 -6.35 9.75
C GLY A 325 -0.63 -6.33 8.35
N ASP A 326 -1.37 -5.87 7.33
CA ASP A 326 -0.78 -5.62 6.02
C ASP A 326 0.19 -4.43 6.08
N ALA A 327 1.46 -4.75 6.36
CA ALA A 327 2.55 -3.79 6.44
C ALA A 327 2.72 -2.98 5.14
N ILE A 328 2.23 -3.48 3.99
CA ILE A 328 2.27 -2.72 2.74
C ILE A 328 1.30 -1.55 2.79
N THR A 329 0.05 -1.81 3.17
CA THR A 329 -0.98 -0.76 3.21
C THR A 329 -0.77 0.19 4.39
N LEU A 330 -0.42 -0.32 5.57
CA LEU A 330 -0.32 0.48 6.79
C LEU A 330 0.88 1.44 6.74
N PHE A 331 2.03 1.02 6.21
CA PHE A 331 3.24 1.84 6.24
C PHE A 331 3.06 3.22 5.57
N PRO A 332 2.53 3.34 4.33
CA PRO A 332 2.33 4.65 3.73
C PRO A 332 1.26 5.49 4.39
N ILE A 333 0.24 4.87 4.98
CA ILE A 333 -0.79 5.59 5.74
C ILE A 333 -0.15 6.24 6.98
N LEU A 334 0.63 5.47 7.74
CA LEU A 334 1.39 5.97 8.90
C LEU A 334 2.40 7.04 8.49
N TRP A 335 3.13 6.83 7.39
CA TRP A 335 4.07 7.79 6.84
C TRP A 335 3.37 9.11 6.48
N THR A 336 2.21 9.03 5.84
CA THR A 336 1.40 10.19 5.45
C THR A 336 0.91 10.94 6.69
N ALA A 337 0.39 10.24 7.69
CA ALA A 337 -0.03 10.85 8.95
C ALA A 337 1.14 11.54 9.67
N ALA A 338 2.29 10.86 9.80
CA ALA A 338 3.50 11.43 10.39
C ALA A 338 3.99 12.69 9.65
N SER A 339 3.92 12.67 8.31
CA SER A 339 4.28 13.82 7.48
C SER A 339 3.37 15.02 7.76
N PHE A 340 2.05 14.81 7.88
CA PHE A 340 1.10 15.89 8.18
C PHE A 340 1.28 16.46 9.58
N LEU A 341 1.49 15.61 10.59
CA LEU A 341 1.78 16.04 11.96
C LEU A 341 3.09 16.83 12.03
N SER A 342 4.12 16.39 11.30
CA SER A 342 5.40 17.10 11.20
C SER A 342 5.22 18.48 10.57
N LEU A 343 4.45 18.59 9.48
CA LEU A 343 4.13 19.86 8.84
C LEU A 343 3.31 20.78 9.76
N ALA A 344 2.39 20.23 10.55
CA ALA A 344 1.63 21.01 11.53
C ALA A 344 2.55 21.60 12.62
N LEU A 345 3.55 20.84 13.08
CA LEU A 345 4.55 21.31 14.05
C LEU A 345 5.50 22.36 13.48
N MET A 346 5.79 22.31 12.17
CA MET A 346 6.61 23.29 11.47
C MET A 346 5.89 24.63 11.20
N ARG A 347 4.57 24.72 11.46
CA ARG A 347 3.78 25.93 11.25
C ARG A 347 4.36 27.10 12.07
N SER A 348 4.70 28.20 11.41
CA SER A 348 5.34 29.39 12.01
C SER A 348 4.39 30.32 12.79
N GLY A 349 3.21 29.84 13.20
CA GLY A 349 2.20 30.62 13.92
C GLY A 349 2.23 30.37 15.43
N PRO A 350 1.55 31.20 16.24
CA PRO A 350 1.35 30.92 17.67
C PRO A 350 0.43 29.70 17.80
N VAL A 351 1.02 28.54 18.03
CA VAL A 351 0.30 27.32 18.42
C VAL A 351 0.24 27.31 19.95
N ASP A 352 -0.92 26.99 20.50
CA ASP A 352 -1.04 26.84 21.96
C ASP A 352 -0.06 25.76 22.46
N ALA A 353 0.54 25.97 23.63
CA ALA A 353 1.51 25.04 24.18
C ALA A 353 0.90 23.65 24.38
N THR A 354 -0.38 23.57 24.76
CA THR A 354 -1.07 22.29 24.94
C THR A 354 -1.30 21.55 23.61
N GLU A 355 -1.70 22.28 22.57
CA GLU A 355 -1.86 21.74 21.22
C GLU A 355 -0.53 21.22 20.66
N LYS A 356 0.56 21.98 20.87
CA LYS A 356 1.90 21.57 20.43
C LYS A 356 2.37 20.29 21.11
N ILE A 357 2.12 20.14 22.42
CA ILE A 357 2.45 18.91 23.16
C ILE A 357 1.63 17.74 22.62
N ALA A 358 0.32 17.91 22.43
CA ALA A 358 -0.52 16.85 21.87
C ALA A 358 -0.08 16.40 20.47
N LEU A 359 0.36 17.33 19.62
CA LEU A 359 0.92 17.01 18.29
C LEU A 359 2.26 16.26 18.37
N LEU A 360 3.12 16.61 19.34
CA LEU A 360 4.38 15.89 19.58
C LEU A 360 4.13 14.48 20.08
N ASP A 361 3.26 14.30 21.09
CA ASP A 361 2.88 12.99 21.63
C ASP A 361 2.28 12.09 20.54
N ALA A 362 1.45 12.68 19.67
CA ALA A 362 0.87 11.97 18.53
C ALA A 362 1.93 11.60 17.49
N LEU A 363 2.87 12.50 17.20
CA LEU A 363 3.99 12.24 16.29
C LEU A 363 4.89 11.10 16.81
N ASP A 364 5.24 11.13 18.09
CA ASP A 364 6.05 10.07 18.72
C ASP A 364 5.33 8.72 18.63
N SER A 365 4.03 8.71 18.92
CA SER A 365 3.19 7.51 18.84
C SER A 365 3.17 6.93 17.42
N VAL A 366 2.94 7.75 16.39
CA VAL A 366 2.92 7.27 14.99
C VAL A 366 4.30 6.83 14.52
N MET A 367 5.37 7.49 14.98
CA MET A 367 6.74 7.12 14.62
C MET A 367 7.15 5.77 15.22
N ILE A 368 6.70 5.44 16.43
CA ILE A 368 6.88 4.10 17.01
C ILE A 368 6.22 3.04 16.12
N GLN A 369 4.97 3.27 15.70
CA GLN A 369 4.25 2.33 14.83
C GLN A 369 4.91 2.21 13.45
N LEU A 370 5.36 3.34 12.90
CA LEU A 370 6.07 3.40 11.63
C LEU A 370 7.40 2.63 11.70
N MET A 371 8.15 2.74 12.80
CA MET A 371 9.35 1.93 13.03
C MET A 371 9.05 0.43 13.04
N GLN A 372 7.95 0.02 13.68
CA GLN A 372 7.55 -1.38 13.68
C GLN A 372 7.11 -1.87 12.30
N ALA A 373 6.28 -1.10 11.59
CA ALA A 373 5.87 -1.40 10.21
C ALA A 373 7.06 -1.43 9.24
N SER A 374 8.07 -0.58 9.47
CA SER A 374 9.27 -0.49 8.64
C SER A 374 10.15 -1.73 8.67
N ARG A 375 9.96 -2.66 9.64
CA ARG A 375 10.74 -3.91 9.71
C ARG A 375 10.77 -4.67 8.38
N HIS A 376 9.69 -4.56 7.62
CA HIS A 376 9.50 -5.22 6.34
C HIS A 376 9.83 -4.33 5.13
N TRP A 377 10.13 -3.05 5.37
CA TRP A 377 10.46 -2.05 4.34
C TRP A 377 11.95 -1.73 4.33
N GLY A 378 12.70 -2.36 3.42
CA GLY A 378 14.16 -2.34 3.41
C GLY A 378 14.77 -0.93 3.48
N ILE A 379 14.34 -0.03 2.60
CA ILE A 379 14.89 1.34 2.52
C ILE A 379 14.28 2.26 3.58
N ALA A 380 12.97 2.19 3.81
CA ALA A 380 12.33 3.00 4.84
C ALA A 380 12.90 2.72 6.23
N ARG A 381 13.19 1.44 6.54
CA ARG A 381 13.87 1.07 7.77
C ARG A 381 15.21 1.76 7.92
N ARG A 382 16.02 1.82 6.85
CA ARG A 382 17.31 2.50 6.88
C ARG A 382 17.14 4.00 7.10
N PHE A 383 16.20 4.63 6.41
CA PHE A 383 15.90 6.06 6.61
C PHE A 383 15.45 6.33 8.04
N LEU A 384 14.45 5.60 8.55
CA LEU A 384 13.95 5.77 9.91
C LEU A 384 15.03 5.48 10.96
N TRP A 385 15.94 4.53 10.70
CA TRP A 385 17.04 4.23 11.61
C TRP A 385 18.10 5.35 11.65
N ILE A 386 18.34 6.04 10.52
CA ILE A 386 19.24 7.20 10.47
C ILE A 386 18.63 8.40 11.20
N TYR A 387 17.32 8.62 11.04
CA TYR A 387 16.63 9.80 11.56
C TYR A 387 15.98 9.61 12.93
N SER A 388 15.93 8.39 13.47
CA SER A 388 15.36 8.14 14.78
C SER A 388 16.31 8.64 15.88
N PRO A 389 15.85 9.53 16.78
CA PRO A 389 16.60 9.89 17.98
C PRO A 389 16.74 8.71 18.96
N LEU A 390 15.87 7.70 18.83
CA LEU A 390 15.97 6.42 19.52
C LEU A 390 16.93 5.50 18.76
N LYS A 391 18.23 5.82 18.81
CA LYS A 391 19.23 4.78 18.58
C LYS A 391 19.10 3.79 19.74
N PRO A 392 18.72 2.52 19.52
CA PRO A 392 18.96 1.53 20.55
C PRO A 392 20.46 1.55 20.76
N ASP A 393 20.90 1.90 21.97
CA ASP A 393 22.30 1.80 22.36
C ASP A 393 22.84 0.45 21.91
N ALA A 394 24.07 0.49 21.42
CA ALA A 394 24.83 -0.67 21.00
C ALA A 394 24.67 -1.78 22.05
N VAL A 395 23.80 -2.76 21.76
CA VAL A 395 23.95 -4.09 22.33
C VAL A 395 25.30 -4.54 21.82
N GLU A 396 26.27 -4.55 22.74
CA GLU A 396 27.61 -5.07 22.54
C GLU A 396 27.50 -6.32 21.68
N ARG A 397 27.97 -6.22 20.43
CA ARG A 397 28.46 -7.39 19.74
C ARG A 397 29.65 -7.82 20.58
N GLU A 398 29.45 -8.78 21.47
CA GLU A 398 30.54 -9.60 21.94
C GLU A 398 31.16 -10.24 20.70
N GLU A 399 32.23 -9.62 20.21
CA GLU A 399 33.17 -10.28 19.33
C GLU A 399 33.62 -11.56 20.04
N PRO A 400 33.61 -12.72 19.38
CA PRO A 400 34.20 -13.91 19.95
C PRO A 400 35.71 -13.64 20.07
N LYS A 401 36.16 -13.30 21.27
CA LYS A 401 37.58 -13.26 21.61
C LYS A 401 38.15 -14.64 21.30
N GLY A 402 38.94 -14.70 20.23
CA GLY A 402 39.74 -15.86 19.90
C GLY A 402 40.62 -16.24 21.09
N SER A 403 40.42 -17.45 21.61
CA SER A 403 41.41 -18.08 22.46
C SER A 403 42.53 -18.59 21.57
N LEU A 404 43.59 -17.79 21.46
CA LEU A 404 44.91 -18.26 21.07
C LEU A 404 45.41 -19.19 22.16
N ASP A 405 45.56 -20.46 21.82
CA ASP A 405 46.34 -21.43 22.57
C ASP A 405 47.67 -21.62 21.83
N PRO A 406 48.84 -21.32 22.43
CA PRO A 406 50.13 -21.51 21.78
C PRO A 406 50.80 -22.77 22.33
N THR A 407 50.97 -23.79 21.50
CA THR A 407 52.02 -24.84 21.54
C THR A 407 51.68 -25.79 20.37
N VAL A 408 52.52 -25.98 19.36
CA VAL A 408 53.75 -26.77 19.37
C VAL A 408 54.54 -26.47 18.08
N GLU A 409 55.86 -26.48 18.24
CA GLU A 409 56.94 -26.31 17.26
C GLU A 409 56.90 -27.26 16.05
N GLU A 410 57.26 -26.66 14.90
CA GLU A 410 58.22 -27.11 13.88
C GLU A 410 58.28 -28.59 13.44
N ASP A 411 58.03 -28.84 12.14
CA ASP A 411 59.12 -29.20 11.20
C ASP A 411 58.61 -29.39 9.75
N GLY A 412 59.28 -28.69 8.81
CA GLY A 412 59.90 -29.33 7.65
C GLY A 412 59.11 -29.61 6.34
N VAL A 413 59.55 -28.89 5.29
CA VAL A 413 59.86 -29.38 3.91
C VAL A 413 58.81 -29.16 2.78
N PHE A 414 59.09 -28.12 1.98
CA PHE A 414 59.15 -28.03 0.51
C PHE A 414 58.42 -29.08 -0.37
N ARG A 415 57.52 -28.59 -1.25
CA ARG A 415 57.74 -28.61 -2.73
C ARG A 415 56.63 -27.90 -3.51
N ASP A 416 57.07 -27.12 -4.49
CA ASP A 416 56.33 -26.60 -5.64
C ASP A 416 55.68 -27.71 -6.47
N ASP A 417 54.51 -27.44 -7.07
CA ASP A 417 54.38 -27.50 -8.53
C ASP A 417 53.07 -26.86 -9.04
N GLN A 418 53.20 -26.34 -10.25
CA GLN A 418 52.32 -25.42 -10.99
C GLN A 418 51.16 -26.10 -11.73
N ASN A 419 50.30 -25.22 -12.30
CA ASN A 419 49.31 -25.41 -13.39
C ASN A 419 47.89 -25.82 -12.95
N SER A 420 46.79 -25.24 -13.43
CA SER A 420 46.57 -24.29 -14.53
C SER A 420 45.10 -23.80 -14.51
N GLU A 421 44.92 -22.55 -14.96
CA GLU A 421 43.78 -22.02 -15.73
C GLU A 421 42.39 -21.82 -15.09
N GLY A 422 41.91 -20.57 -15.16
CA GLY A 422 40.48 -20.26 -15.35
C GLY A 422 39.88 -19.13 -14.51
N ASP A 423 40.34 -17.89 -14.70
CA ASP A 423 39.65 -16.68 -14.21
C ASP A 423 38.53 -16.28 -15.19
N PRO A 424 37.34 -15.89 -14.70
CA PRO A 424 36.90 -14.54 -15.01
C PRO A 424 36.27 -13.83 -13.81
N SER A 425 37.07 -12.96 -13.20
CA SER A 425 36.81 -11.53 -12.97
C SER A 425 35.37 -11.15 -12.60
N GLN A 426 35.18 -11.04 -11.29
CA GLN A 426 34.71 -9.83 -10.61
C GLN A 426 33.53 -9.06 -11.22
N MET A 427 32.35 -9.28 -10.66
CA MET A 427 31.29 -8.25 -10.54
C MET A 427 30.92 -8.10 -9.06
N THR A 428 31.86 -7.61 -8.28
CA THR A 428 31.59 -6.90 -7.03
C THR A 428 31.39 -5.42 -7.40
N SER A 429 30.15 -4.98 -7.53
CA SER A 429 29.83 -3.54 -7.44
C SER A 429 28.89 -3.33 -6.27
N ALA A 430 29.50 -2.88 -5.17
CA ALA A 430 28.83 -2.24 -4.07
C ALA A 430 27.98 -1.07 -4.60
N TRP A 431 26.75 -0.96 -4.11
CA TRP A 431 25.98 0.28 -4.21
C TRP A 431 26.69 1.32 -3.34
N THR A 432 27.53 2.15 -3.96
CA THR A 432 28.13 3.31 -3.34
C THR A 432 27.07 4.39 -3.15
N GLY A 433 27.19 5.17 -2.06
CA GLY A 433 26.21 6.16 -1.62
C GLY A 433 26.04 7.41 -2.50
N GLU A 434 26.36 7.33 -3.80
CA GLU A 434 26.23 8.43 -4.76
C GLU A 434 24.89 8.41 -5.53
N ASP A 435 24.17 7.29 -5.54
CA ASP A 435 22.85 7.17 -6.20
C ASP A 435 21.69 7.80 -5.41
N ILE A 436 21.94 8.29 -4.19
CA ILE A 436 20.93 9.02 -3.40
C ILE A 436 20.92 10.52 -3.78
N SER A 437 22.04 11.08 -4.25
CA SER A 437 22.13 12.48 -4.68
C SER A 437 21.46 12.77 -6.02
N SER A 438 21.38 11.79 -6.92
CA SER A 438 20.69 11.94 -8.22
C SER A 438 19.15 11.92 -8.10
N PHE A 439 18.63 11.62 -6.91
CA PHE A 439 17.19 11.59 -6.63
C PHE A 439 16.61 12.93 -6.14
N ILE A 440 17.45 13.92 -5.82
CA ILE A 440 17.03 15.24 -5.33
C ILE A 440 16.90 16.28 -6.47
N ASP A 441 17.42 16.00 -7.66
CA ASP A 441 17.41 16.95 -8.78
C ASP A 441 16.30 16.66 -9.80
N TRP A 442 15.05 16.83 -9.38
CA TRP A 442 13.90 16.94 -10.29
C TRP A 442 13.03 18.15 -9.95
N SER A 443 13.67 19.33 -9.86
CA SER A 443 12.99 20.62 -9.95
C SER A 443 13.97 21.71 -10.39
N GLY A 444 14.04 21.95 -11.70
CA GLY A 444 14.93 22.97 -12.27
C GLY A 444 14.54 23.40 -13.68
N GLY A 445 13.28 23.81 -13.88
CA GLY A 445 12.86 24.49 -15.12
C GLY A 445 13.34 25.94 -15.11
N ASN A 446 14.32 26.25 -15.97
CA ASN A 446 14.89 27.58 -16.17
C ASN A 446 13.82 28.57 -16.69
N PRO A 447 13.53 29.70 -16.01
CA PRO A 447 12.51 30.66 -16.41
C PRO A 447 13.12 31.77 -17.27
N ASN A 448 13.69 31.43 -18.42
CA ASN A 448 14.08 32.39 -19.44
C ASN A 448 14.19 31.69 -20.80
N ASP A 449 13.04 31.51 -21.45
CA ASP A 449 13.01 31.42 -22.91
C ASP A 449 11.79 32.17 -23.42
N GLN A 450 12.02 33.41 -23.84
CA GLN A 450 11.06 34.23 -24.55
C GLN A 450 11.27 34.02 -26.05
N GLY A 451 10.20 33.58 -26.72
CA GLY A 451 9.86 34.00 -28.08
C GLY A 451 10.46 33.19 -29.24
N SER A 452 9.59 32.47 -29.95
CA SER A 452 9.33 32.78 -31.35
C SER A 452 8.08 32.06 -31.86
N GLU A 453 7.18 32.85 -32.41
CA GLU A 453 6.01 32.53 -33.24
C GLU A 453 6.29 31.43 -34.27
N TRP A 454 5.34 30.51 -34.50
CA TRP A 454 5.02 30.01 -35.85
C TRP A 454 3.54 29.61 -35.93
N CYS A 455 2.85 30.17 -36.93
CA CYS A 455 1.47 29.93 -37.32
C CYS A 455 1.19 28.48 -37.76
N GLY A 456 -0.10 28.08 -37.75
CA GLY A 456 -0.62 26.74 -38.08
C GLY A 456 -0.43 26.26 -39.54
N PRO A 457 -1.23 25.29 -40.06
CA PRO A 457 -2.68 25.17 -39.85
C PRO A 457 -3.23 23.75 -39.60
N GLU A 458 -4.53 23.76 -39.31
CA GLU A 458 -5.54 22.70 -39.40
C GLU A 458 -5.24 21.54 -40.36
N THR A 459 -5.49 20.32 -39.91
CA THR A 459 -6.16 19.30 -40.74
C THR A 459 -7.02 18.40 -39.86
N SER A 460 -8.30 18.41 -40.19
CA SER A 460 -9.32 17.43 -39.88
C SER A 460 -8.97 16.06 -40.45
N TYR A 461 -9.19 14.98 -39.71
CA TYR A 461 -9.69 13.72 -40.27
C TYR A 461 -10.49 12.97 -39.21
N GLY A 462 -11.73 12.64 -39.57
CA GLY A 462 -12.57 11.73 -38.82
C GLY A 462 -12.38 10.30 -39.29
N LEU A 463 -12.53 9.37 -38.36
CA LEU A 463 -13.38 8.18 -38.41
C LEU A 463 -13.56 7.66 -36.98
#